data_AF-A0A7W8KIT6-F1
#
_entry.id   AF-A0A7W8KIT6-F1
#
_cell.length_a   1.000
_cell.length_b   1.000
_cell.length_c   1.000
_cell.angle_alpha   90.00
_cell.angle_beta   90.00
_cell.angle_gamma   90.00
#
_symmetry.space_group_name_H-M   'P 1'
#
loop_
_entity.id
_entity.type
_entity.pdbx_description
1 polymer ?
#
loop_
_entity_poly.entity_id
_entity_poly.type
_entity_poly.pdbx_seq_one_letter_code
_entity_poly.pdbx_strand_id
1 'polypeptide(L)'
;MTKSKPSDVLSRMKAAASREKPASTTSAPDEPSVDMPPTSPAPAVPRARRVRFTLDLNPEVHKDLKRFALEADADASEVMRALLAILHSDPQVRNAVLTAISKG
;
A
#
# COMPACT_ATOMS: atom_id res chain seq x y z
N MET A 1 49.64 5.82 10.42
CA MET A 1 48.31 6.47 10.49
C MET A 1 48.18 7.47 9.35
N THR A 2 47.66 7.04 8.19
CA THR A 2 47.47 7.91 7.01
C THR A 2 46.01 8.37 6.95
N LYS A 3 45.80 9.68 7.11
CA LYS A 3 44.48 10.32 7.17
C LYS A 3 43.84 10.34 5.77
N SER A 4 42.72 9.64 5.61
CA SER A 4 41.89 9.70 4.39
C SER A 4 41.25 11.08 4.28
N LYS A 5 41.41 11.73 3.12
CA LYS A 5 40.88 13.08 2.84
C LYS A 5 39.41 12.97 2.39
N PRO A 6 38.53 13.91 2.80
CA PRO A 6 37.09 13.89 2.49
C PRO A 6 36.76 14.01 0.99
N SER A 7 37.75 14.27 0.13
CA SER A 7 37.62 14.33 -1.32
C SER A 7 37.42 12.97 -2.01
N ASP A 8 37.70 11.87 -1.32
CA ASP A 8 37.66 10.53 -1.92
C ASP A 8 36.23 9.97 -2.01
N VAL A 9 35.38 10.32 -1.04
CA VAL A 9 33.98 9.86 -0.97
C VAL A 9 33.12 10.48 -2.08
N LEU A 10 33.35 11.76 -2.39
CA LEU A 10 32.65 12.47 -3.47
C LEU A 10 33.03 11.95 -4.87
N SER A 11 34.28 11.52 -5.06
CA SER A 11 34.72 10.87 -6.30
C SER A 11 34.02 9.52 -6.52
N ARG A 12 33.78 8.76 -5.45
CA ARG A 12 33.01 7.50 -5.51
C ARG A 12 31.54 7.72 -5.90
N MET A 13 30.90 8.78 -5.40
CA MET A 13 29.49 9.04 -5.70
C MET A 13 29.25 9.50 -7.15
N LYS A 14 30.24 10.15 -7.78
CA LYS A 14 30.14 10.59 -9.19
C LYS A 14 30.27 9.44 -10.20
N ALA A 15 30.94 8.34 -9.82
CA ALA A 15 31.12 7.17 -10.69
C ALA A 15 29.87 6.28 -10.81
N ALA A 16 28.90 6.38 -9.88
CA ALA A 16 27.70 5.56 -9.89
C ALA A 16 26.56 6.09 -10.79
N ALA A 17 26.68 7.32 -11.32
CA ALA A 17 25.62 7.99 -12.08
C ALA A 17 25.81 7.96 -13.62
N SER A 18 26.89 7.33 -14.13
CA SER A 18 27.18 7.25 -15.57
C SER A 18 27.32 5.81 -16.10
N ARG A 19 26.65 4.83 -15.49
CA ARG A 19 26.55 3.51 -16.14
C ARG A 19 25.42 3.50 -17.16
N GLU A 20 25.73 4.08 -18.32
CA GLU A 20 24.97 3.89 -19.55
C GLU A 20 24.81 2.39 -19.86
N LYS A 21 23.61 2.03 -20.33
CA LYS A 21 23.25 0.71 -20.83
C LYS A 21 24.23 0.24 -21.90
N PRO A 22 24.82 -0.96 -21.79
CA PRO A 22 25.29 -1.66 -22.97
C PRO A 22 24.09 -2.35 -23.63
N ALA A 23 23.56 -1.72 -24.67
CA ALA A 23 23.04 -2.44 -25.80
C ALA A 23 24.24 -3.03 -26.55
N SER A 24 24.26 -4.35 -26.75
CA SER A 24 24.53 -4.99 -28.06
C SER A 24 25.07 -6.42 -27.94
N THR A 25 24.38 -7.28 -28.69
CA THR A 25 24.93 -8.41 -29.46
C THR A 25 25.35 -9.67 -28.71
N THR A 26 24.37 -10.56 -28.52
CA THR A 26 24.58 -12.00 -28.68
C THR A 26 23.62 -12.48 -29.77
N SER A 27 24.20 -12.91 -30.88
CA SER A 27 23.56 -13.66 -31.94
C SER A 27 23.10 -15.00 -31.37
N ALA A 28 21.81 -15.32 -31.48
CA ALA A 28 21.28 -16.66 -31.24
C ALA A 28 20.55 -17.14 -32.51
N PRO A 29 20.56 -18.45 -32.80
CA PRO A 29 20.15 -19.00 -34.08
C PRO A 29 18.62 -18.97 -34.24
N ASP A 30 18.21 -18.86 -35.50
CA ASP A 30 16.87 -19.01 -36.05
C ASP A 30 16.05 -20.10 -35.32
N GLU A 31 15.11 -19.69 -34.46
CA GLU A 31 14.00 -20.54 -34.02
C GLU A 31 12.72 -20.08 -34.73
N PRO A 32 11.89 -21.01 -35.25
CA PRO A 32 10.74 -20.66 -36.08
C PRO A 32 9.75 -19.81 -35.28
N SER A 33 9.44 -18.64 -35.84
CA SER A 33 8.44 -17.72 -35.30
C SER A 33 7.09 -18.42 -35.18
N VAL A 34 6.73 -18.80 -33.96
CA VAL A 34 5.36 -19.17 -33.62
C VAL A 34 4.59 -17.85 -33.59
N ASP A 35 3.77 -17.65 -34.63
CA ASP A 35 2.88 -16.52 -34.82
C ASP A 35 1.82 -16.53 -33.70
N MET A 36 2.19 -16.04 -32.51
CA MET A 36 1.25 -15.80 -31.43
C MET A 36 0.45 -14.55 -31.80
N PRO A 37 -0.89 -14.64 -31.88
CA PRO A 37 -1.71 -13.47 -32.15
C PRO A 37 -1.42 -12.40 -31.09
N PRO A 38 -1.42 -11.10 -31.45
CA PRO A 38 -1.15 -10.04 -30.51
C PRO A 38 -2.17 -10.13 -29.37
N THR A 39 -1.72 -10.57 -28.21
CA THR A 39 -2.48 -10.51 -26.97
C THR A 39 -2.69 -9.03 -26.68
N SER A 40 -3.85 -8.51 -27.09
CA SER A 40 -4.30 -7.19 -26.68
C SER A 40 -4.14 -7.08 -25.17
N PRO A 41 -3.47 -6.05 -24.64
CA PRO A 41 -3.32 -5.90 -23.20
C PRO A 41 -4.72 -5.81 -22.60
N ALA A 42 -5.04 -6.74 -21.70
CA ALA A 42 -6.32 -6.73 -21.01
C ALA A 42 -6.55 -5.35 -20.37
N PRO A 43 -7.77 -4.80 -20.43
CA PRO A 43 -8.07 -3.49 -19.88
C PRO A 43 -7.66 -3.46 -18.40
N ALA A 44 -6.84 -2.48 -18.03
CA ALA A 44 -6.35 -2.35 -16.66
C ALA A 44 -7.54 -2.16 -15.72
N VAL A 45 -7.80 -3.17 -14.88
CA VAL A 45 -8.87 -3.13 -13.87
C VAL A 45 -8.67 -1.85 -13.03
N PRO A 46 -9.69 -0.98 -12.90
CA PRO A 46 -9.56 0.26 -12.16
C PRO A 46 -9.16 -0.07 -10.72
N ARG A 47 -7.98 0.41 -10.32
CA ARG A 47 -7.48 0.22 -8.95
C ARG A 47 -8.40 1.00 -8.00
N ALA A 48 -9.04 0.28 -7.07
CA ALA A 48 -9.82 0.89 -6.01
C ALA A 48 -8.94 1.89 -5.24
N ARG A 49 -9.30 3.18 -5.30
CA ARG A 49 -8.54 4.23 -4.62
C ARG A 49 -8.83 4.15 -3.12
N ARG A 50 -7.81 3.86 -2.33
CA ARG A 50 -7.90 3.95 -0.87
C ARG A 50 -7.99 5.42 -0.47
N VAL A 51 -9.06 5.78 0.23
CA VAL A 51 -9.25 7.11 0.82
C VAL A 51 -8.81 7.04 2.28
N ARG A 52 -8.03 8.04 2.72
CA ARG A 52 -7.65 8.20 4.12
C ARG A 52 -8.64 9.13 4.80
N PHE A 53 -9.08 8.77 5.99
CA PHE A 53 -9.85 9.64 6.88
C PHE A 53 -9.20 9.61 8.27
N THR A 54 -9.34 10.71 9.00
CA THR A 54 -8.88 10.84 10.38
C THR A 54 -10.11 10.85 11.27
N LEU A 55 -10.04 10.15 12.39
CA LEU A 55 -11.13 10.06 13.37
C LEU A 55 -10.64 10.64 14.69
N ASP A 56 -11.31 11.69 15.17
CA ASP A 56 -11.03 12.26 16.48
C ASP A 56 -11.80 11.46 17.54
N LEU A 57 -11.06 10.84 18.45
CA LEU A 57 -11.60 10.03 19.54
C LEU A 57 -11.21 10.60 20.88
N ASN A 58 -12.12 10.52 21.84
CA ASN A 58 -11.78 10.73 23.24
C ASN A 58 -10.72 9.71 23.67
N PRO A 59 -9.80 10.08 24.59
CA PRO A 59 -8.67 9.25 24.96
C PRO A 59 -9.09 7.90 25.58
N GLU A 60 -10.25 7.84 26.24
CA GLU A 60 -10.82 6.61 26.78
C GLU A 60 -11.25 5.66 25.67
N VAL A 61 -12.08 6.14 24.73
CA VAL A 61 -12.55 5.37 23.57
C VAL A 61 -11.37 4.87 22.72
N HIS A 62 -10.33 5.69 22.56
CA HIS A 62 -9.13 5.28 21.82
C HIS A 62 -8.36 4.16 22.53
N LYS A 63 -8.31 4.15 23.88
CA LYS A 63 -7.70 3.04 24.64
C LYS A 63 -8.52 1.76 24.49
N ASP A 64 -9.84 1.87 24.56
CA ASP A 64 -10.74 0.73 24.41
C ASP A 64 -10.63 0.12 23.01
N LEU A 65 -10.59 0.97 21.96
CA LEU A 65 -10.37 0.52 20.58
C LEU A 65 -9.04 -0.22 20.44
N LYS A 66 -7.95 0.29 21.04
CA LYS A 66 -6.65 -0.38 21.02
C LYS A 66 -6.68 -1.72 21.75
N ARG A 67 -7.34 -1.78 22.91
CA ARG A 67 -7.47 -3.01 23.67
C ARG A 67 -8.24 -4.07 22.88
N PHE A 68 -9.37 -3.68 22.28
CA PHE A 68 -10.15 -4.56 21.44
C PHE A 68 -9.34 -5.08 20.23
N ALA A 69 -8.56 -4.20 19.60
CA ALA A 69 -7.69 -4.56 18.49
C ALA A 69 -6.64 -5.61 18.91
N LEU A 70 -6.03 -5.45 20.10
CA LEU A 70 -5.10 -6.43 20.65
C LEU A 70 -5.76 -7.76 20.99
N GLU A 71 -6.97 -7.75 21.55
CA GLU A 71 -7.73 -8.97 21.87
C GLU A 71 -8.12 -9.76 20.61
N ALA A 72 -8.36 -9.06 19.49
CA ALA A 72 -8.70 -9.64 18.20
C ALA A 72 -7.48 -9.95 17.30
N ASP A 73 -6.25 -9.73 17.78
CA ASP A 73 -4.99 -9.82 17.00
C ASP A 73 -5.06 -9.06 15.66
N ALA A 74 -5.66 -7.86 15.69
CA ALA A 74 -5.94 -7.04 14.51
C ALA A 74 -5.49 -5.60 14.71
N ASP A 75 -5.39 -4.86 13.59
CA ASP A 75 -5.13 -3.42 13.63
C ASP A 75 -6.42 -2.62 13.93
N ALA A 76 -6.29 -1.48 14.62
CA ALA A 76 -7.43 -0.57 14.85
C ALA A 76 -8.13 -0.13 13.54
N SER A 77 -7.37 0.01 12.46
CA SER A 77 -7.93 0.31 11.13
C SER A 77 -8.75 -0.84 10.56
N GLU A 78 -8.41 -2.08 10.88
CA GLU A 78 -9.13 -3.28 10.44
C GLU A 78 -10.41 -3.47 11.25
N VAL A 79 -10.33 -3.28 12.57
CA VAL A 79 -11.51 -3.20 13.44
C VAL A 79 -12.50 -2.17 12.90
N MET A 80 -12.03 -0.97 12.52
CA MET A 80 -12.93 0.03 11.95
C MET A 80 -13.53 -0.35 10.61
N ARG A 81 -12.76 -1.02 9.74
CA ARG A 81 -13.31 -1.54 8.47
C ARG A 81 -14.39 -2.59 8.71
N ALA A 82 -14.17 -3.49 9.68
CA ALA A 82 -15.16 -4.51 10.04
C ALA A 82 -16.44 -3.87 10.61
N LEU A 83 -16.30 -2.89 11.51
CA LEU A 83 -17.45 -2.14 12.05
C LEU A 83 -18.26 -1.44 10.96
N LEU A 84 -17.58 -0.79 9.99
CA LEU A 84 -18.26 -0.15 8.86
C LEU A 84 -18.92 -1.17 7.93
N ALA A 85 -18.32 -2.35 7.73
CA ALA A 85 -18.92 -3.42 6.94
C ALA A 85 -20.19 -3.95 7.61
N ILE A 86 -20.15 -4.19 8.93
CA ILE A 86 -21.32 -4.62 9.71
C ILE A 86 -22.43 -3.57 9.67
N LEU A 87 -22.07 -2.29 9.84
CA LEU A 87 -23.02 -1.18 9.74
C LEU A 87 -23.70 -1.11 8.37
N HIS A 88 -22.98 -1.48 7.30
CA HIS A 88 -23.53 -1.51 5.95
C HIS A 88 -24.41 -2.73 5.70
N SER A 89 -24.06 -3.90 6.23
CA SER A 89 -24.78 -5.15 6.00
C SER A 89 -25.96 -5.38 6.93
N ASP A 90 -25.93 -4.87 8.17
CA ASP A 90 -26.91 -5.15 9.20
C ASP A 90 -27.85 -3.94 9.46
N PRO A 91 -29.14 -4.04 9.07
CA PRO A 91 -30.12 -2.98 9.32
C PRO A 91 -30.37 -2.69 10.79
N GLN A 92 -30.24 -3.67 11.69
CA GLN A 92 -30.48 -3.47 13.12
C GLN A 92 -29.40 -2.61 13.73
N VAL A 93 -28.13 -2.91 13.44
CA VAL A 93 -26.99 -2.10 13.88
C VAL A 93 -27.09 -0.69 13.31
N ARG A 94 -27.45 -0.55 12.03
CA ARG A 94 -27.68 0.75 11.40
C ARG A 94 -28.73 1.57 12.14
N ASN A 95 -29.89 0.98 12.44
CA ASN A 95 -30.97 1.67 13.14
C ASN A 95 -30.59 2.01 14.58
N ALA A 96 -29.84 1.15 15.27
CA ALA A 96 -29.32 1.42 16.60
C ALA A 96 -28.36 2.62 16.60
N VAL A 97 -27.44 2.69 15.63
CA VAL A 97 -26.51 3.82 15.48
C VAL A 97 -27.26 5.11 15.15
N LEU A 98 -28.24 5.07 14.24
CA LEU A 98 -29.08 6.25 13.94
C LEU A 98 -29.83 6.75 15.18
N THR A 99 -30.36 5.83 15.98
CA THR A 99 -31.06 6.17 17.23
C THR A 99 -30.10 6.77 18.26
N ALA A 100 -28.88 6.24 18.38
CA ALA A 100 -27.87 6.76 19.29
C ALA A 100 -27.44 8.18 18.91
N ILE A 101 -27.25 8.44 17.60
CA ILE A 101 -26.91 9.79 17.10
C ILE A 101 -28.05 10.77 17.34
N SER A 102 -29.31 10.35 17.20
CA SER A 102 -30.46 11.24 17.43
C SER A 102 -30.69 11.61 18.90
N LYS A 103 -30.07 10.89 19.84
CA LYS A 103 -30.26 11.09 21.29
C LYS A 103 -29.08 11.81 21.97
N GLY A 104 -27.95 11.97 21.27
CA GLY A 104 -26.78 12.71 21.75
C GLY A 104 -26.85 14.18 21.35
#